data_AF-A0A838PCL2-F1
#
_entry.id   AF-A0A838PCL2-F1
#
_cell.length_a   1.000
_cell.length_b   1.000
_cell.length_c   1.000
_cell.angle_alpha   90.00
_cell.angle_beta   90.00
_cell.angle_gamma   90.00
#
_symmetry.space_group_name_H-M   'P 1'
#
loop_
_entity.id
_entity.type
_entity.pdbx_description
1 polymer ?
#
loop_
_entity_poly.entity_id
_entity_poly.type
_entity_poly.pdbx_seq_one_letter_code
_entity_poly.pdbx_strand_id
1 'polypeptide(L)'
;MKKHLVFVYGTLRRGGERAMSIRFPNSRFIADAKVNGSLYDLGAYPGLLLNESNSLVIGEVYEVDDEILNKLDDFEASSNYWRKQVEISLGTHRRICWIYEPNPEFYSPRTLITSGDWIEYAKTKTDWPEDTWPDETQS
;
A
#
# COMPACT_ATOMS: atom_id res chain seq x y z
N MET A 1 0.51 -25.65 -1.05
CA MET A 1 0.02 -24.25 -1.06
C MET A 1 0.96 -23.44 -1.90
N LYS A 2 0.45 -22.64 -2.84
CA LYS A 2 1.31 -21.81 -3.68
C LYS A 2 1.73 -20.58 -2.86
N LYS A 3 2.97 -20.13 -3.07
CA LYS A 3 3.50 -18.93 -2.45
C LYS A 3 3.52 -17.80 -3.47
N HIS A 4 3.19 -16.60 -3.01
CA HIS A 4 3.11 -15.38 -3.80
C HIS A 4 3.92 -14.29 -3.12
N LEU A 5 4.54 -13.43 -3.92
CA LEU A 5 5.19 -12.23 -3.43
C LEU A 5 4.22 -11.05 -3.59
N VAL A 6 4.01 -10.29 -2.53
CA VAL A 6 3.17 -9.09 -2.51
C VAL A 6 4.06 -7.93 -2.09
N PHE A 7 4.04 -6.85 -2.87
CA PHE A 7 4.70 -5.60 -2.54
C PHE A 7 3.68 -4.63 -1.95
N VAL A 8 3.96 -4.15 -0.74
CA VAL A 8 3.14 -3.20 0.00
C VAL A 8 3.89 -1.88 0.17
N TYR A 9 3.23 -0.76 -0.10
CA TYR A 9 3.85 0.57 -0.13
C TYR A 9 3.16 1.58 0.80
N GLY A 10 2.15 1.14 1.57
CA GLY A 10 1.29 2.00 2.39
C GLY A 10 1.10 1.51 3.82
N THR A 11 -0.15 1.58 4.31
CA THR A 11 -0.53 1.26 5.70
C THR A 11 -0.25 -0.20 6.11
N LEU A 12 -0.08 -1.10 5.15
CA LEU A 12 0.30 -2.50 5.37
C LEU A 12 1.81 -2.69 5.64
N ARG A 13 2.66 -1.68 5.43
CA ARG A 13 4.09 -1.74 5.79
C ARG A 13 4.28 -1.77 7.31
N ARG A 14 5.44 -2.26 7.76
CA ARG A 14 5.84 -2.14 9.19
C ARG A 14 5.84 -0.67 9.61
N GLY A 15 5.28 -0.42 10.80
CA GLY A 15 5.10 0.94 11.33
C GLY A 15 3.82 1.63 10.83
N GLY A 16 3.06 1.03 9.91
CA GLY A 16 1.70 1.42 9.61
C GLY A 16 0.69 0.77 10.57
N GLU A 17 -0.47 1.40 10.76
CA GLU A 17 -1.53 0.93 11.65
C GLU A 17 -2.11 -0.45 11.26
N ARG A 18 -1.92 -0.86 10.00
CA ARG A 18 -2.46 -2.10 9.44
C ARG A 18 -1.36 -3.08 9.03
N ALA A 19 -0.19 -2.99 9.66
CA ALA A 19 0.99 -3.76 9.30
C ALA A 19 0.69 -5.25 9.01
N MET A 20 1.27 -5.75 7.92
CA MET A 20 1.13 -7.14 7.45
C MET A 20 1.33 -8.17 8.57
N SER A 21 2.33 -7.97 9.42
CA SER A 21 2.65 -8.87 10.54
C SER A 21 1.56 -8.96 11.60
N ILE A 22 0.76 -7.91 11.78
CA ILE A 22 -0.34 -7.88 12.77
C ILE A 22 -1.58 -8.55 12.18
N ARG A 23 -1.90 -8.24 10.92
CA ARG A 23 -3.15 -8.68 10.29
C ARG A 23 -3.06 -10.07 9.66
N PHE A 24 -1.87 -10.44 9.20
CA PHE A 24 -1.57 -11.71 8.57
C PHE A 24 -0.27 -12.26 9.15
N PRO A 25 -0.31 -12.82 10.38
CA PRO A 25 0.89 -13.28 11.08
C PRO A 25 1.64 -14.41 10.35
N ASN A 26 0.97 -15.11 9.44
CA ASN A 26 1.56 -16.13 8.58
C ASN A 26 2.25 -15.56 7.32
N SER A 27 2.21 -14.25 7.11
CA SER A 27 2.98 -13.58 6.07
C SER A 27 4.44 -13.48 6.48
N ARG A 28 5.36 -13.66 5.53
CA ARG A 28 6.79 -13.63 5.78
C ARG A 28 7.43 -12.43 5.11
N PHE A 29 8.01 -11.52 5.89
CA PHE A 29 8.81 -10.42 5.36
C PHE A 29 10.01 -10.96 4.56
N ILE A 30 10.22 -10.45 3.35
CA ILE A 30 11.31 -10.85 2.46
C ILE A 30 12.39 -9.79 2.39
N ALA A 31 12.01 -8.54 2.06
CA ALA A 31 12.96 -7.44 1.91
C ALA A 31 12.24 -6.08 1.87
N ASP A 32 12.98 -5.03 2.21
CA ASP A 32 12.66 -3.68 1.77
C ASP A 32 12.86 -3.57 0.25
N ALA A 33 11.98 -2.85 -0.42
CA ALA A 33 11.89 -2.85 -1.87
C ALA A 33 11.47 -1.50 -2.44
N LYS A 34 11.71 -1.32 -3.75
CA LYS A 34 11.37 -0.09 -4.46
C LYS A 34 10.81 -0.39 -5.85
N VAL A 35 9.94 0.51 -6.33
CA VAL A 35 9.40 0.48 -7.68
C VAL A 35 9.38 1.89 -8.27
N ASN A 36 9.60 2.01 -9.59
CA ASN A 36 9.45 3.28 -10.29
C ASN A 36 7.97 3.65 -10.35
N GLY A 37 7.65 4.86 -9.91
CA GLY A 37 6.29 5.34 -9.88
C GLY A 37 6.14 6.59 -9.05
N SER A 38 4.95 7.18 -9.13
CA SER A 38 4.56 8.31 -8.31
C SER A 38 3.62 7.85 -7.21
N LEU A 39 3.89 8.29 -5.99
CA LEU A 39 3.04 8.02 -4.83
C LEU A 39 2.15 9.24 -4.58
N TYR A 40 0.85 9.03 -4.46
CA TYR A 40 -0.12 10.07 -4.20
C TYR A 40 -0.80 9.87 -2.85
N ASP A 41 -1.15 10.96 -2.20
CA ASP A 41 -2.05 10.95 -1.08
C ASP A 41 -3.52 10.98 -1.57
N LEU A 42 -4.28 9.95 -1.20
CA LEU A 42 -5.71 9.84 -1.47
C LEU A 42 -6.56 10.13 -0.23
N GLY A 43 -5.95 10.66 0.84
CA GLY A 43 -6.57 10.93 2.13
C GLY A 43 -6.26 9.82 3.12
N ALA A 44 -7.09 8.77 3.14
CA ALA A 44 -6.97 7.68 4.10
C ALA A 44 -5.86 6.66 3.76
N TYR A 45 -5.42 6.62 2.50
CA TYR A 45 -4.47 5.64 2.00
C TYR A 45 -3.64 6.20 0.82
N PRO A 46 -2.48 5.62 0.53
CA PRO A 46 -1.66 6.03 -0.60
C PRO A 46 -2.14 5.39 -1.91
N GLY A 47 -1.99 6.12 -3.01
CA GLY A 47 -2.13 5.59 -4.36
C GLY A 47 -0.79 5.52 -5.09
N LEU A 48 -0.35 4.34 -5.48
CA LEU A 48 0.79 4.17 -6.38
C LEU A 48 0.31 4.28 -7.83
N LEU A 49 0.97 5.12 -8.63
CA LEU A 49 0.84 5.12 -10.08
C LEU A 49 2.17 4.70 -10.70
N LEU A 50 2.19 3.57 -11.40
CA LEU A 50 3.38 3.13 -12.13
C LEU A 50 3.62 4.05 -13.32
N ASN A 51 4.83 4.60 -13.42
CA ASN A 51 5.23 5.45 -14.53
C ASN A 51 6.75 5.41 -14.73
N GLU A 52 7.21 5.95 -15.86
CA GLU A 52 8.63 6.07 -16.19
C GLU A 52 9.30 7.29 -15.54
N SER A 53 8.71 7.83 -14.46
CA SER A 53 9.36 8.94 -13.74
C SER A 53 10.63 8.45 -13.04
N ASN A 54 11.53 9.39 -12.74
CA ASN A 54 12.70 9.12 -11.89
C ASN A 54 12.34 9.01 -10.40
N SER A 55 11.05 8.94 -10.06
CA SER A 55 10.59 8.81 -8.68
C SER A 55 10.51 7.34 -8.27
N LEU A 56 10.92 7.07 -7.03
CA LEU A 56 10.91 5.73 -6.45
C LEU A 56 9.91 5.68 -5.31
N VAL A 57 9.01 4.70 -5.34
CA VAL A 57 8.13 4.40 -4.23
C VAL A 57 8.76 3.34 -3.34
N ILE A 58 8.84 3.64 -2.04
CA ILE A 58 9.42 2.77 -1.01
C ILE A 58 8.34 1.85 -0.46
N GLY A 59 8.65 0.56 -0.43
CA GLY A 59 7.77 -0.45 0.12
C GLY A 59 8.52 -1.65 0.68
N GLU A 60 7.75 -2.70 0.94
CA GLU A 60 8.20 -3.95 1.52
C GLU A 60 7.63 -5.11 0.70
N VAL A 61 8.38 -6.19 0.56
CA VAL A 61 7.90 -7.42 -0.07
C VAL A 61 7.64 -8.46 1.00
N TYR A 62 6.46 -9.07 0.94
CA TYR A 62 6.05 -10.19 1.77
C TYR A 62 5.77 -11.41 0.91
N GLU A 63 6.12 -12.59 1.43
CA GLU A 63 5.64 -13.86 0.92
C GLU A 63 4.36 -14.25 1.65
N VAL A 64 3.33 -14.57 0.88
CA VAL A 64 2.01 -14.97 1.36
C VAL A 64 1.57 -16.25 0.65
N ASP A 65 0.63 -16.98 1.22
CA ASP A 65 -0.03 -18.09 0.54
C ASP A 65 -1.33 -17.64 -0.15
N ASP A 66 -1.98 -18.58 -0.83
CA ASP A 66 -3.26 -18.35 -1.53
C ASP A 66 -4.36 -17.82 -0.57
N GLU A 67 -4.38 -18.26 0.68
CA GLU A 67 -5.40 -17.84 1.67
C GLU A 67 -5.22 -16.38 2.05
N ILE A 68 -3.99 -15.96 2.38
CA ILE A 68 -3.69 -14.56 2.69
C ILE A 68 -3.89 -13.69 1.46
N LEU A 69 -3.49 -14.15 0.27
CA LEU A 69 -3.68 -13.39 -0.97
C LEU A 69 -5.17 -13.10 -1.24
N ASN A 70 -6.04 -14.08 -1.03
CA ASN A 70 -7.49 -13.86 -1.17
C ASN A 70 -8.02 -12.87 -0.12
N LYS A 71 -7.55 -12.95 1.14
CA LYS A 71 -7.95 -11.97 2.18
C LYS A 71 -7.47 -10.56 1.86
N LEU A 72 -6.30 -10.42 1.22
CA LEU A 72 -5.82 -9.13 0.73
C LEU A 72 -6.69 -8.62 -0.41
N ASP A 73 -7.09 -9.48 -1.34
CA ASP A 73 -8.03 -9.12 -2.40
C ASP A 73 -9.35 -8.60 -1.83
N ASP A 74 -9.95 -9.30 -0.87
CA ASP A 74 -11.19 -8.87 -0.21
C ASP A 74 -11.02 -7.54 0.54
N PHE A 75 -9.87 -7.36 1.20
CA PHE A 75 -9.58 -6.16 1.97
C PHE A 75 -9.42 -4.93 1.06
N GLU A 76 -8.64 -5.06 0.00
CA GLU A 76 -8.31 -3.97 -0.93
C GLU A 76 -9.45 -3.67 -1.91
N ALA A 77 -10.29 -4.66 -2.25
CA ALA A 77 -11.48 -4.47 -3.06
C ALA A 77 -12.46 -3.45 -2.46
N SER A 78 -12.56 -3.39 -1.13
CA SER A 78 -13.37 -2.38 -0.42
C SER A 78 -12.95 -0.93 -0.70
N SER A 79 -11.70 -0.74 -1.13
CA SER A 79 -11.11 0.57 -1.42
C SER A 79 -10.93 0.82 -2.92
N ASN A 80 -11.53 0.00 -3.80
CA ASN A 80 -11.41 0.04 -5.26
C ASN A 80 -10.00 -0.22 -5.83
N TYR A 81 -9.19 -0.97 -5.10
CA TYR A 81 -7.87 -1.39 -5.57
C TYR A 81 -7.97 -2.72 -6.31
N TRP A 82 -7.21 -2.87 -7.39
CA TRP A 82 -7.01 -4.15 -8.06
C TRP A 82 -5.59 -4.64 -7.89
N ARG A 83 -5.37 -5.95 -8.01
CA ARG A 83 -4.02 -6.51 -8.02
C ARG A 83 -3.44 -6.55 -9.42
N LYS A 84 -2.15 -6.25 -9.54
CA LYS A 84 -1.38 -6.37 -10.79
C LYS A 84 0.02 -6.92 -10.51
N GLN A 85 0.57 -7.70 -11.44
CA GLN A 85 1.95 -8.15 -11.34
C GLN A 85 2.91 -7.12 -11.91
N VAL A 86 3.93 -6.78 -11.14
CA VAL A 86 4.94 -5.79 -11.50
C VAL A 86 6.31 -6.30 -11.10
N GLU A 87 7.32 -5.95 -11.87
CA GLU A 87 8.71 -6.18 -11.51
C GLU A 87 9.15 -5.17 -10.45
N ILE A 88 9.48 -5.67 -9.26
CA ILE A 88 9.90 -4.88 -8.11
C ILE A 88 11.40 -5.08 -7.87
N SER A 89 12.08 -4.00 -7.50
CA SER A 89 13.51 -4.02 -7.14
C SER A 89 13.69 -4.32 -5.65
N LEU A 90 14.39 -5.42 -5.34
CA LEU A 90 14.80 -5.84 -4.00
C LEU A 90 16.34 -5.70 -3.91
N GLY A 91 16.82 -4.45 -3.93
CA GLY A 91 18.24 -4.13 -3.99
C GLY A 91 18.85 -4.41 -5.36
N THR A 92 19.75 -5.38 -5.46
CA THR A 92 20.39 -5.80 -6.73
C THR A 92 19.55 -6.81 -7.53
N HIS A 93 18.48 -7.34 -6.93
CA HIS A 93 17.62 -8.34 -7.56
C HIS A 93 16.29 -7.73 -7.96
N ARG A 94 15.67 -8.31 -8.98
CA ARG A 94 14.28 -8.02 -9.34
C ARG A 94 13.41 -9.27 -9.20
N ARG A 95 12.16 -9.06 -8.79
CA ARG A 95 11.16 -10.13 -8.65
C ARG A 95 9.81 -9.62 -9.11
N ILE A 96 9.02 -10.52 -9.70
CA ILE A 96 7.61 -10.25 -9.99
C ILE A 96 6.84 -10.35 -8.67
N CYS A 97 6.15 -9.27 -8.31
CA CYS A 97 5.30 -9.21 -7.13
C CYS A 97 3.92 -8.71 -7.51
N TRP A 98 2.91 -9.14 -6.76
CA TRP A 98 1.59 -8.51 -6.76
C TRP A 98 1.67 -7.16 -6.08
N ILE A 99 1.08 -6.14 -6.70
CA ILE A 99 0.82 -4.84 -6.08
C ILE A 99 -0.68 -4.60 -6.11
N TYR A 100 -1.18 -3.78 -5.20
CA TYR A 100 -2.54 -3.23 -5.27
C TYR A 100 -2.46 -1.81 -5.81
N GLU A 101 -3.11 -1.53 -6.94
CA GLU A 101 -3.13 -0.20 -7.57
C GLU A 101 -4.57 0.35 -7.49
N PRO A 102 -4.74 1.63 -7.13
CA PRO A 102 -6.06 2.28 -7.15
C PRO A 102 -6.56 2.40 -8.60
N ASN A 103 -7.80 1.98 -8.89
CA ASN A 103 -8.47 2.25 -10.18
C ASN A 103 -8.61 3.77 -10.51
N PRO A 104 -7.80 4.34 -11.42
CA PRO A 104 -7.71 5.79 -11.65
C PRO A 104 -9.04 6.51 -11.97
N GLU A 105 -10.07 5.80 -12.43
CA GLU A 105 -11.41 6.36 -12.67
C GLU A 105 -12.12 6.82 -11.38
N PHE A 106 -11.76 6.25 -10.24
CA PHE A 106 -12.37 6.54 -8.93
C PHE A 106 -11.49 7.40 -8.02
N TYR A 107 -10.35 7.92 -8.52
CA TYR A 107 -9.43 8.74 -7.72
C TYR A 107 -9.19 10.09 -8.35
N SER A 108 -9.28 11.13 -7.52
CA SER A 108 -8.73 12.45 -7.84
C SER A 108 -7.40 12.59 -7.10
N PRO A 109 -6.24 12.57 -7.80
CA PRO A 109 -4.94 12.71 -7.15
C PRO A 109 -4.86 14.09 -6.49
N ARG A 110 -4.79 14.13 -5.15
CA ARG A 110 -4.80 15.40 -4.40
C ARG A 110 -3.40 15.94 -4.18
N THR A 111 -2.44 15.08 -3.82
CA THR A 111 -1.09 15.52 -3.45
C THR A 111 -0.05 14.47 -3.81
N LEU A 112 0.98 14.88 -4.55
CA LEU A 112 2.13 14.03 -4.85
C LEU A 112 3.04 13.95 -3.61
N ILE A 113 3.37 12.74 -3.19
CA ILE A 113 4.32 12.47 -2.11
C ILE A 113 5.72 12.32 -2.74
N THR A 114 6.48 13.41 -2.73
CA THR A 114 7.80 13.49 -3.39
C THR A 114 8.86 12.60 -2.75
N SER A 115 8.73 12.22 -1.48
CA SER A 115 9.62 11.27 -0.82
C SER A 115 9.44 9.84 -1.32
N GLY A 116 8.28 9.52 -1.92
CA GLY A 116 7.89 8.15 -2.26
C GLY A 116 7.70 7.24 -1.05
N ASP A 117 7.69 7.76 0.18
CA ASP A 117 7.50 6.99 1.40
C ASP A 117 6.22 7.44 2.13
N TRP A 118 5.21 6.57 2.11
CA TRP A 118 3.95 6.79 2.83
C TRP A 118 4.14 6.91 4.34
N ILE A 119 5.02 6.11 4.96
CA ILE A 119 5.20 6.09 6.42
C ILE A 119 5.88 7.39 6.87
N GLU A 120 6.83 7.90 6.09
CA GLU A 120 7.41 9.22 6.33
C GLU A 120 6.36 10.33 6.18
N TYR A 121 5.61 10.31 5.08
CA TYR A 121 4.57 11.31 4.82
C TYR A 121 3.44 11.29 5.85
N ALA A 122 2.98 10.12 6.28
CA ALA A 122 1.94 9.96 7.28
C ALA A 122 2.32 10.57 8.64
N LYS A 123 3.62 10.66 8.98
CA LYS A 123 4.07 11.37 10.20
C LYS A 123 3.93 12.89 10.08
N THR A 124 3.97 13.42 8.86
CA THR A 124 3.79 14.86 8.61
C THR A 124 2.32 15.26 8.60
N LYS A 125 1.41 14.30 8.38
CA LYS A 125 -0.03 14.48 8.57
C LYS A 125 -0.33 14.61 10.06
N THR A 126 -0.22 15.83 10.57
CA THR A 126 -0.64 16.18 11.94
C THR A 126 -2.16 16.35 12.04
N ASP A 127 -2.88 16.35 10.91
CA ASP A 127 -4.34 16.46 10.84
C ASP A 127 -4.94 15.13 10.36
N TRP A 128 -5.06 14.18 11.28
CA TRP A 128 -6.25 13.33 11.25
C TRP A 128 -7.33 14.18 11.92
N PRO A 129 -8.52 14.38 11.33
CA PRO A 129 -9.62 14.89 12.13
C PRO A 129 -9.85 13.87 13.24
N GLU A 130 -9.41 14.19 14.45
CA GLU A 130 -9.97 13.61 15.67
C GLU A 130 -11.47 13.83 15.57
N ASP A 131 -12.23 12.74 15.58
CA ASP A 131 -13.67 12.73 15.75
C ASP A 131 -14.50 13.66 14.86
N THR A 132 -14.86 13.18 13.67
CA THR A 132 -16.18 13.48 13.11
C THR A 132 -16.88 12.20 12.72
N TRP A 133 -17.21 11.39 13.72
CA TRP A 133 -18.45 10.61 13.64
C TRP A 133 -19.60 11.61 13.79
N PRO A 134 -20.63 11.62 12.92
CA PRO A 134 -21.83 12.38 13.23
C PRO A 134 -22.37 11.83 14.55
N ASP A 135 -22.48 12.71 15.53
CA ASP A 135 -23.10 12.45 16.82
C ASP A 135 -24.53 11.96 16.55
N GLU A 136 -24.73 10.64 16.53
CA GLU A 136 -26.04 10.02 16.41
C GLU A 136 -26.73 10.03 17.78
N THR A 137 -26.79 11.20 18.42
CA THR A 137 -27.68 11.44 19.56
C THR A 137 -28.12 12.90 19.64
N GLN A 138 -29.05 13.30 18.75
CA GLN A 138 -30.05 14.29 19.17
C GLN A 138 -31.34 14.24 18.34
N SER A 139 -32.33 13.51 18.87
CA SER A 139 -33.76 13.88 19.03
C SER A 139 -34.71 12.71 18.78
#